data_AF-A0A7Z9WSY9-F1
#
_entry.id   AF-A0A7Z9WSY9-F1
#
_cell.length_a   1.000
_cell.length_b   1.000
_cell.length_c   1.000
_cell.angle_alpha   90.00
_cell.angle_beta   90.00
_cell.angle_gamma   90.00
#
_symmetry.space_group_name_H-M   'P 1'
#
loop_
_entity.id
_entity.type
_entity.pdbx_description
1 polymer ?
#
loop_
_entity_poly.entity_id
_entity_poly.type
_entity_poly.pdbx_seq_one_letter_code
_entity_poly.pdbx_strand_id
1 'polypeptide(L)' 'LVAIMQKFVDQAISANTNYDPSRFPDEKVPIKTILKDILYAYKHGVKTLYYHNTRDGMNDAADDDGCAGGACKL' A
#
# COMPACT_ATOMS: atom_id res chain seq x y z
N LEU A 1 6.54 8.15 5.74
CA LEU A 1 5.55 8.31 6.84
C LEU A 1 5.43 7.05 7.67
N VAL A 2 5.01 5.91 7.10
CA VAL A 2 4.89 4.62 7.83
C VAL A 2 6.13 4.28 8.66
N ALA A 3 7.33 4.39 8.09
CA ALA A 3 8.59 4.16 8.82
C ALA A 3 8.77 5.05 10.07
N ILE A 4 8.30 6.31 10.02
CA ILE A 4 8.38 7.24 11.15
C ILE A 4 7.37 6.83 12.23
N MET A 5 6.16 6.46 11.82
CA MET A 5 5.12 5.95 12.72
C MET A 5 5.58 4.65 13.40
N GLN A 6 6.22 3.77 12.63
CA GLN A 6 6.73 2.47 13.08
C GLN A 6 7.76 2.57 14.21
N LYS A 7 8.41 3.74 14.39
CA LYS A 7 9.29 4.03 15.54
C LYS A 7 8.55 3.97 16.88
N PHE A 8 7.27 4.32 16.89
CA PHE A 8 6.46 4.44 18.11
C PHE A 8 5.35 3.39 18.20
N VAL A 9 5.14 2.60 17.14
CA VAL A 9 4.22 1.46 17.14
C VAL A 9 4.95 0.22 17.67
N ASP A 10 4.41 -0.37 18.73
CA ASP A 10 4.89 -1.56 19.41
C ASP A 10 4.93 -2.78 18.45
N GLN A 11 3.82 -3.01 17.73
CA GLN A 11 3.65 -4.09 16.78
C GLN A 11 4.00 -3.63 15.35
N ALA A 12 3.23 -4.03 14.34
CA ALA A 12 3.47 -3.73 12.94
C ALA A 12 2.31 -2.93 12.34
N ILE A 13 2.54 -2.30 11.18
CA ILE A 13 1.55 -1.50 10.47
C ILE A 13 1.19 -2.20 9.16
N SER A 14 -0.11 -2.34 8.87
CA SER A 14 -0.61 -2.84 7.58
C SER A 14 -0.41 -1.80 6.48
N ALA A 15 0.83 -1.66 6.01
CA ALA A 15 1.23 -0.67 5.03
C ALA A 15 0.98 -1.16 3.61
N ASN A 16 0.25 -0.38 2.82
CA ASN A 16 -0.05 -0.72 1.43
C ASN A 16 1.02 -0.18 0.47
N THR A 17 1.25 -0.92 -0.61
CA THR A 17 1.97 -0.44 -1.79
C THR A 17 0.98 -0.23 -2.93
N ASN A 18 1.11 0.87 -3.68
CA ASN A 18 0.15 1.22 -4.72
C ASN A 18 0.89 1.52 -6.02
N TYR A 19 0.46 0.90 -7.11
CA TYR A 19 1.04 1.08 -8.44
C TYR A 19 -0.08 1.35 -9.44
N ASP A 20 0.16 2.32 -10.30
CA ASP A 20 -0.74 2.64 -11.42
C ASP A 20 -0.01 2.29 -12.72
N PRO A 21 -0.39 1.21 -13.42
CA PRO A 21 0.29 0.76 -14.64
C PRO A 21 0.36 1.84 -15.73
N SER A 22 -0.67 2.72 -15.82
CA SER A 22 -0.72 3.82 -16.80
C SER A 22 0.40 4.84 -16.64
N ARG A 23 1.08 4.86 -15.48
CA ARG A 23 2.21 5.76 -15.19
C ARG A 23 3.56 5.18 -15.59
N PHE A 24 3.60 3.97 -16.13
CA PHE A 24 4.81 3.28 -16.55
C PHE A 24 4.83 3.06 -18.07
N PRO A 25 6.02 2.96 -18.68
CA PRO A 25 6.13 2.59 -20.09
C PRO A 25 5.48 1.22 -20.33
N ASP A 26 4.87 1.06 -21.50
CA ASP A 26 4.15 -0.16 -21.93
C ASP A 26 3.01 -0.60 -20.99
N GLU A 27 2.50 0.31 -20.15
CA GLU A 27 1.46 0.06 -19.14
C GLU A 27 1.81 -1.11 -18.20
N LYS A 28 3.11 -1.31 -17.95
CA LYS A 28 3.62 -2.42 -17.13
C LYS A 28 4.49 -1.88 -16.02
N VAL A 29 4.17 -2.28 -14.79
CA VAL A 29 5.00 -1.96 -13.62
C VAL A 29 6.29 -2.78 -13.68
N PRO A 30 7.48 -2.15 -13.79
CA PRO A 30 8.73 -2.91 -13.84
C PRO A 30 9.01 -3.57 -12.49
N ILE A 31 9.39 -4.86 -12.51
CA ILE A 31 9.76 -5.61 -11.28
C ILE A 31 10.89 -4.90 -10.52
N LYS A 32 11.82 -4.25 -11.24
CA LYS A 32 12.90 -3.47 -10.63
C LYS A 32 12.38 -2.36 -9.71
N THR A 33 11.25 -1.73 -10.05
CA THR A 33 10.61 -0.70 -9.21
C THR A 33 10.08 -1.33 -7.93
N ILE A 34 9.34 -2.43 -8.05
CA ILE A 34 8.76 -3.15 -6.90
C ILE A 34 9.87 -3.60 -5.93
N LEU A 35 10.93 -4.20 -6.45
CA LEU A 35 12.07 -4.64 -5.62
C LEU A 35 12.77 -3.46 -4.94
N LYS A 36 12.95 -2.34 -5.63
CA LYS A 36 13.52 -1.12 -5.05
C LYS A 36 12.66 -0.61 -3.88
N ASP A 37 11.35 -0.65 -4.02
CA ASP A 37 10.42 -0.16 -2.99
C ASP A 37 10.36 -1.11 -1.77
N ILE A 38 10.46 -2.43 -2.00
CA ILE A 38 10.63 -3.42 -0.91
C ILE A 38 11.93 -3.16 -0.15
N LEU A 39 13.05 -2.98 -0.86
CA LEU A 39 14.35 -2.69 -0.25
C LEU A 39 14.35 -1.35 0.48
N TYR A 40 13.63 -0.36 -0.05
CA TYR A 40 13.46 0.94 0.60
C TYR A 40 12.66 0.81 1.89
N ALA A 41 11.53 0.09 1.88
CA ALA A 41 10.73 -0.19 3.07
C ALA A 41 11.55 -0.92 4.14
N TYR A 42 12.30 -1.95 3.73
CA TYR A 42 13.21 -2.69 4.60
C TYR A 42 14.28 -1.78 5.22
N LYS A 43 14.97 -0.97 4.40
CA LYS A 43 16.00 -0.02 4.86
C LYS A 43 15.47 0.96 5.91
N HIS A 44 14.21 1.38 5.78
CA HIS A 44 13.58 2.33 6.68
C HIS A 44 12.86 1.68 7.88
N GLY A 45 12.97 0.36 8.06
CA GLY A 45 12.45 -0.33 9.24
C GLY A 45 10.94 -0.55 9.23
N VAL A 46 10.29 -0.53 8.05
CA VAL A 46 8.89 -0.95 7.92
C VAL A 46 8.81 -2.46 8.17
N LYS A 47 8.00 -2.88 9.14
CA LYS A 47 7.93 -4.28 9.58
C LYS A 47 7.12 -5.18 8.64
N THR A 48 6.03 -4.66 8.07
CA THR A 48 5.10 -5.43 7.23
C THR A 48 4.59 -4.59 6.06
N LEU A 49 4.40 -5.24 4.91
CA LEU A 49 3.66 -4.72 3.77
C LEU A 49 2.42 -5.61 3.60
N TYR A 50 1.25 -5.00 3.49
CA TYR A 50 -0.02 -5.72 3.50
C TYR A 50 -0.60 -5.87 2.10
N TYR A 51 -1.29 -4.86 1.58
CA TYR A 51 -1.82 -4.93 0.22
C TYR A 51 -0.87 -4.36 -0.83
N HIS A 52 -0.88 -5.02 -1.98
CA HIS A 52 -0.30 -4.53 -3.23
C HIS A 52 -1.45 -4.14 -4.15
N ASN A 53 -1.74 -2.85 -4.22
CA ASN A 53 -2.85 -2.32 -4.99
C ASN A 53 -2.35 -1.93 -6.37
N THR A 54 -2.96 -2.51 -7.40
CA THR A 54 -2.74 -2.12 -8.80
C THR A 54 -3.98 -1.41 -9.29
N ARG A 55 -3.84 -0.17 -9.75
CA ARG A 55 -4.95 0.58 -10.34
C ARG A 55 -5.35 -0.09 -11.66
N ASP A 56 -6.62 -0.43 -11.79
CA ASP A 56 -7.21 -1.06 -12.98
C ASP A 56 -7.92 -0.05 -13.90
N GLY A 57 -7.99 1.22 -13.49
CA GLY A 57 -8.60 2.30 -14.27
C GLY A 57 -10.11 2.45 -14.05
N MET A 58 -10.71 1.74 -13.08
CA MET A 58 -12.09 1.97 -12.69
C MET A 58 -12.23 3.34 -11.99
N ASN A 59 -13.21 4.14 -12.42
CA ASN A 59 -13.65 5.33 -11.69
C ASN A 59 -14.62 4.86 -10.60
N ASP A 60 -14.29 5.11 -9.34
CA ASP A 60 -15.14 4.76 -8.20
C ASP A 60 -16.43 5.59 -8.22
N ALA A 61 -17.46 5.04 -8.87
CA ALA A 61 -18.87 5.30 -8.59
C ALA A 61 -19.51 4.01 -8.02
N ALA A 62 -18.77 3.28 -7.19
CA ALA A 62 -19.22 2.05 -6.56
C ALA A 62 -19.20 2.21 -5.03
N ASP A 63 -20.38 2.55 -4.51
CA ASP A 63 -20.96 2.29 -3.19
C ASP A 63 -20.02 2.13 -1.97
N ASP A 64 -20.10 3.12 -1.06
CA ASP A 64 -19.53 3.15 0.29
C ASP A 64 -20.32 2.27 1.29
N ASP A 65 -21.06 1.25 0.82
CA ASP A 65 -21.87 0.36 1.67
C ASP A 65 -21.06 -0.83 2.22
N GLY A 66 -19.91 -0.51 2.84
CA GLY A 66 -18.99 -1.47 3.44
C GLY A 66 -18.63 -1.20 4.91
N CYS A 67 -19.25 -0.22 5.58
CA CYS A 67 -18.99 0.13 6.98
C CYS A 67 -20.23 0.08 7.89
N ALA A 68 -21.11 -0.91 7.66
CA ALA A 68 -22.32 -1.11 8.49
C ALA A 68 -22.12 -2.04 9.71
N GLY A 69 -20.88 -2.43 10.03
CA GLY A 69 -20.56 -3.28 11.17
C GLY A 69 -19.50 -2.63 12.05
N GLY A 70 -19.93 -1.78 12.98
CA GLY A 70 -19.07 -0.98 13.87
C GLY A 70 -18.21 -1.79 14.83
N ALA A 71 -17.20 -2.47 14.33
CA ALA A 71 -16.15 -3.07 15.12
C ALA A 71 -14.82 -2.92 14.38
N CYS A 72 -13.86 -2.29 15.06
CA CYS A 72 -12.49 -2.01 14.61
C CYS A 72 -12.27 -0.73 13.79
N LYS A 73 -12.51 0.41 14.45
CA LYS A 73 -11.58 1.54 14.37
C LYS A 73 -11.36 2.12 15.77
N LEU A 74 -10.35 1.61 16.46
CA LEU A 74 -9.53 2.24 17.50
C LEU A 74 -8.24 1.42 17.63
#